data_AF-A0A914F6P8-F1
#
_entry.id   AF-A0A914F6P8-F1
#
_cell.length_a   1.000
_cell.length_b   1.000
_cell.length_c   1.000
_cell.angle_alpha   90.00
_cell.angle_beta   90.00
_cell.angle_gamma   90.00
#
_symmetry.space_group_name_H-M   'P 1'
#
loop_
_entity.id
_entity.type
_entity.pdbx_description
1 polymer ?
#
loop_
_entity_poly.entity_id
_entity_poly.type
_entity_poly.pdbx_seq_one_letter_code
_entity_poly.pdbx_strand_id
1 'polypeptide(L)'
;MDFQLPRHIFDRIDKLTSTTMPSYYVFMTVFICGYFGHQIHCFEKSDWVSSWIEYATDYCFVHGTYFVKTNETYSAEVIRQMIPYQYLPFVFAAMGIFLTIPAQMFYFADFCSGTKFDQLLMSGENLNFEKFLNRVSKRTRENAFSGSLMLFFYTFYKVSNILIICIQLCIAPVIMTQQNGYFEAFNTVKTIIYGPDWKESGIFPRVTTNKKSSMCITNKWSD
;
A
#
# COMPACT_ATOMS: atom_id res chain seq x y z
N MET A 1 -10.69 -22.82 -7.62
CA MET A 1 -10.28 -22.78 -9.04
C MET A 1 -8.80 -22.45 -9.04
N ASP A 2 -7.96 -23.47 -9.20
CA ASP A 2 -6.51 -23.26 -9.29
C ASP A 2 -6.19 -22.62 -10.63
N PHE A 3 -6.10 -21.29 -10.62
CA PHE A 3 -5.57 -20.52 -11.73
C PHE A 3 -4.04 -20.73 -11.72
N GLN A 4 -3.58 -21.89 -12.18
CA GLN A 4 -2.16 -22.14 -12.42
C GLN A 4 -1.74 -21.31 -13.64
N LEU A 5 -1.29 -20.08 -13.39
CA LEU A 5 -0.63 -19.27 -14.40
C LEU A 5 0.55 -20.05 -15.00
N PRO A 6 0.72 -20.08 -16.34
CA PRO A 6 1.90 -20.67 -16.96
C PRO A 6 3.16 -19.97 -16.44
N ARG A 7 3.99 -20.75 -15.73
CA ARG A 7 5.14 -20.29 -14.94
C ARG A 7 6.22 -19.57 -15.75
N HIS A 8 6.22 -19.72 -17.07
CA HIS A 8 7.34 -19.39 -17.94
C HIS A 8 7.25 -18.00 -18.62
N ILE A 9 6.05 -17.46 -18.80
CA ILE A 9 5.82 -16.21 -19.57
C ILE A 9 5.88 -14.96 -18.69
N PHE A 10 5.48 -15.12 -17.43
CA PHE A 10 5.49 -14.03 -16.46
C PHE A 10 6.85 -13.96 -15.77
N ASP A 11 7.53 -12.84 -16.00
CA ASP A 11 8.79 -12.50 -15.36
C ASP A 11 8.59 -12.45 -13.84
N ARG A 12 9.69 -12.49 -13.08
CA ARG A 12 9.63 -12.32 -11.62
C ARG A 12 8.90 -11.02 -11.23
N ILE A 13 9.06 -9.97 -12.04
CA ILE A 13 8.43 -8.66 -11.83
C ILE A 13 6.90 -8.78 -11.95
N ASP A 14 6.37 -9.51 -12.93
CA ASP A 14 4.92 -9.64 -13.09
C ASP A 14 4.29 -10.46 -11.97
N LYS A 15 4.97 -11.52 -11.50
CA LYS A 15 4.54 -12.31 -10.34
C LYS A 15 4.58 -11.49 -9.05
N LEU A 16 5.58 -10.62 -8.92
CA LEU A 16 5.68 -9.69 -7.81
C LEU A 16 4.46 -8.76 -7.79
N THR A 17 4.18 -8.06 -8.89
CA THR A 17 3.09 -7.07 -8.95
C THR A 17 1.70 -7.70 -8.91
N SER A 18 1.47 -8.82 -9.59
CA SER A 18 0.13 -9.41 -9.72
C SER A 18 -0.29 -10.33 -8.58
N THR A 19 0.67 -10.99 -7.91
CA THR A 19 0.38 -12.03 -6.92
C THR A 19 0.94 -11.68 -5.55
N THR A 20 2.21 -11.27 -5.49
CA THR A 20 2.92 -11.08 -4.22
C THR A 20 2.53 -9.76 -3.53
N MET A 21 2.45 -8.66 -4.28
CA MET A 21 2.08 -7.35 -3.74
C MET A 21 0.63 -7.31 -3.22
N PRO A 22 -0.39 -7.78 -3.96
CA PRO A 22 -1.77 -7.79 -3.46
C PRO A 22 -1.95 -8.69 -2.24
N SER A 23 -1.31 -9.87 -2.21
CA SER A 23 -1.37 -10.77 -1.05
C SER A 23 -0.73 -10.15 0.19
N TYR A 24 0.37 -9.41 0.03
CA TYR A 24 0.96 -8.62 1.11
C TYR A 24 -0.02 -7.56 1.66
N TYR A 25 -0.69 -6.78 0.80
CA TYR A 25 -1.65 -5.78 1.25
C TYR A 25 -2.86 -6.39 1.95
N VAL A 26 -3.41 -7.49 1.41
CA VAL A 26 -4.53 -8.21 2.05
C VAL A 26 -4.10 -8.76 3.41
N PHE A 27 -2.92 -9.36 3.52
CA PHE A 27 -2.37 -9.82 4.79
C PHE A 27 -2.22 -8.67 5.78
N MET A 28 -1.68 -7.53 5.35
CA MET A 28 -1.52 -6.35 6.20
C MET A 28 -2.86 -5.75 6.64
N THR A 29 -3.87 -5.72 5.78
CA THR A 29 -5.24 -5.32 6.16
C THR A 29 -5.78 -6.22 7.25
N VAL A 30 -5.70 -7.55 7.08
CA VAL A 30 -6.19 -8.51 8.09
C VAL A 30 -5.41 -8.38 9.39
N PHE A 31 -4.09 -8.24 9.32
CA PHE A 31 -3.23 -8.02 10.49
C PHE A 31 -3.63 -6.77 11.26
N ILE A 32 -3.83 -5.64 10.57
CA ILE A 32 -4.20 -4.38 11.22
C ILE A 32 -5.60 -4.48 11.84
N CYS A 33 -6.58 -5.00 11.12
CA CYS A 33 -7.94 -5.19 11.66
C CYS A 33 -7.97 -6.15 12.86
N GLY A 34 -7.16 -7.21 12.84
CA GLY A 34 -7.13 -8.23 13.88
C GLY A 34 -6.41 -7.81 15.16
N TYR A 35 -5.31 -7.06 15.04
CA TYR A 35 -4.50 -6.67 16.21
C TYR A 35 -4.90 -5.31 16.81
N PHE A 36 -5.38 -4.35 16.01
CA PHE A 36 -5.57 -2.96 16.46
C PHE A 36 -7.01 -2.64 16.88
N GLY A 37 -7.88 -3.64 17.07
CA GLY A 37 -9.33 -3.48 17.29
C GLY A 37 -9.73 -2.57 18.45
N HIS A 38 -8.92 -2.41 19.50
CA HIS A 38 -9.08 -1.36 20.53
C HIS A 38 -7.82 -1.29 21.42
N GLN A 39 -6.85 -0.43 21.10
CA GLN A 39 -5.56 -0.38 21.83
C GLN A 39 -5.16 1.00 22.36
N ILE A 40 -6.08 1.96 22.29
CA ILE A 40 -5.85 3.27 22.87
C ILE A 40 -6.35 3.22 24.31
N HIS A 41 -5.46 3.41 25.28
CA HIS A 41 -5.87 3.57 26.68
C HIS A 41 -5.73 5.03 27.08
N CYS A 42 -6.82 5.59 27.60
CA CYS A 42 -6.81 6.92 28.18
C CYS A 42 -6.38 6.82 29.65
N PHE A 43 -5.60 7.80 30.12
CA PHE A 43 -5.33 7.91 31.55
C PHE A 43 -6.64 8.13 32.31
N GLU A 44 -7.02 7.19 33.16
CA GLU A 44 -8.24 7.26 33.97
C GLU A 44 -8.05 8.26 35.13
N LYS A 45 -9.10 9.04 35.42
CA LYS A 45 -9.17 9.80 36.68
C LYS A 45 -9.82 8.92 37.74
N SER A 46 -9.30 8.96 38.96
CA SER A 46 -9.74 8.14 40.11
C SER A 46 -11.25 8.18 40.43
N ASP A 47 -11.95 9.22 39.97
CA ASP A 47 -13.36 9.44 40.28
C ASP A 47 -14.30 8.93 39.15
N TRP A 48 -13.75 8.34 38.08
CA TRP A 48 -14.52 7.92 36.91
C TRP A 48 -15.09 6.52 37.09
N VAL A 49 -16.33 6.33 36.63
CA VAL A 49 -16.94 5.01 36.50
C VAL A 49 -16.46 4.37 35.21
N SER A 50 -16.36 3.04 35.16
CA SER A 50 -15.87 2.29 33.99
C SER A 50 -16.52 2.70 32.65
N SER A 51 -17.81 3.02 32.63
CA SER A 51 -18.51 3.49 31.42
C SER A 51 -18.00 4.84 30.88
N TRP A 52 -17.54 5.75 31.76
CA TRP A 52 -16.95 7.02 31.34
C TRP A 52 -15.56 6.84 30.72
N ILE A 53 -14.81 5.82 31.17
CA ILE A 53 -13.51 5.47 30.61
C ILE A 53 -13.71 4.94 29.19
N GLU A 54 -14.62 3.99 29.00
CA GLU A 54 -14.94 3.43 27.69
C GLU A 54 -15.40 4.52 26.71
N TYR A 55 -16.31 5.40 27.16
CA TYR A 55 -16.74 6.55 26.37
C TYR A 55 -15.58 7.50 26.01
N ALA A 56 -14.72 7.82 26.97
CA ALA A 56 -13.58 8.70 26.71
C ALA A 56 -12.58 8.08 25.74
N THR A 57 -12.38 6.76 25.82
CA THR A 57 -11.54 6.01 24.89
C THR A 57 -12.10 6.04 23.47
N ASP A 58 -13.39 5.77 23.30
CA ASP A 58 -14.05 5.84 21.99
C ASP A 58 -14.04 7.27 21.42
N TYR A 59 -14.31 8.26 22.27
CA TYR A 59 -14.26 9.66 21.88
C TYR A 59 -12.88 10.05 21.38
N CYS A 60 -11.81 9.65 22.09
CA CYS A 60 -10.43 9.94 21.69
C CYS A 60 -10.04 9.19 20.41
N PHE A 61 -10.53 7.96 20.23
CA PHE A 61 -10.29 7.19 19.02
C PHE A 61 -10.91 7.87 17.79
N VAL A 62 -12.17 8.33 17.88
CA VAL A 62 -12.88 8.97 16.76
C VAL A 62 -12.38 10.37 16.47
N HIS A 63 -12.14 11.20 17.49
CA HIS A 63 -11.76 12.60 17.31
C HIS A 63 -10.27 12.84 17.11
N GLY A 64 -9.44 11.80 17.23
CA GLY A 64 -8.00 11.89 17.07
C GLY A 64 -7.30 12.59 18.23
N THR A 65 -5.97 12.57 18.18
CA THR A 65 -5.10 13.11 19.22
C THR A 65 -3.96 13.89 18.60
N TYR A 66 -3.29 14.72 19.41
CA TYR A 66 -2.12 15.48 18.96
C TYR A 66 -0.95 15.27 19.92
N PHE A 67 0.26 15.47 19.40
CA PHE A 67 1.48 15.41 20.20
C PHE A 67 2.01 16.81 20.47
N VAL A 68 2.43 17.03 21.71
CA VAL A 68 3.07 18.26 22.16
C VAL A 68 4.45 17.89 22.69
N LYS A 69 5.49 18.56 22.18
CA LYS A 69 6.84 18.42 22.72
C LYS A 69 6.89 19.02 24.13
N THR A 70 7.59 18.36 25.05
CA THR A 70 7.61 18.70 26.48
C THR A 70 8.06 20.14 26.81
N ASN A 71 8.75 20.82 25.88
CA ASN A 71 9.32 22.16 26.06
C ASN A 71 8.59 23.26 25.28
N GLU A 72 7.52 22.96 24.55
CA GLU A 72 6.77 23.94 23.76
C GLU A 72 5.43 24.27 24.42
N THR A 73 5.05 25.56 24.43
CA THR A 73 3.75 26.01 24.92
C THR A 73 2.65 25.74 23.90
N TYR A 74 1.41 25.61 24.39
CA TYR A 74 0.21 25.32 23.60
C TYR A 74 -0.09 26.40 22.55
N SER A 75 0.59 26.40 21.41
CA SER A 75 0.18 27.18 20.25
C SER A 75 -0.78 26.34 19.42
N ALA A 76 -2.02 26.83 19.26
CA ALA A 76 -3.11 26.15 18.55
C ALA A 76 -2.84 25.93 17.05
N GLU A 77 -1.75 26.50 16.51
CA GLU A 77 -1.42 26.51 15.09
C GLU A 77 -0.49 25.35 14.68
N VAL A 78 0.25 24.74 15.62
CA VAL A 78 1.16 23.60 15.36
C VAL A 78 0.55 22.28 15.86
N ILE A 79 -0.76 22.13 15.75
CA ILE A 79 -1.42 20.87 16.09
C ILE A 79 -1.21 19.92 14.91
N ARG A 80 -0.13 19.13 14.95
CA ARG A 80 -0.03 17.92 14.12
C ARG A 80 -1.10 16.95 14.60
N GLN A 81 -2.29 17.09 14.02
CA GLN A 81 -3.37 16.13 14.20
C GLN A 81 -2.90 14.79 13.62
N MET A 82 -2.79 13.78 14.47
CA MET A 82 -2.55 12.43 14.02
C MET A 82 -3.80 11.97 13.27
N ILE A 83 -3.65 11.61 11.99
CA ILE A 83 -4.72 10.99 11.21
C ILE A 83 -4.97 9.66 11.91
N PRO A 84 -6.22 9.35 12.27
CA PRO A 84 -6.49 8.12 12.99
C PRO A 84 -6.11 6.93 12.11
N TYR A 85 -5.45 5.94 12.70
CA TYR A 85 -5.11 4.64 12.08
C TYR A 85 -6.32 3.90 11.47
N GLN A 86 -7.53 4.42 11.65
CA GLN A 86 -8.81 3.97 11.09
C GLN A 86 -8.79 3.81 9.56
N TYR A 87 -8.16 4.74 8.82
CA TYR A 87 -8.21 4.71 7.35
C TYR A 87 -7.19 3.75 6.73
N LEU A 88 -6.14 3.40 7.47
CA LEU A 88 -5.03 2.57 6.99
C LEU A 88 -5.46 1.20 6.43
N PRO A 89 -6.30 0.39 7.11
CA PRO A 89 -6.73 -0.90 6.56
C PRO A 89 -7.56 -0.77 5.28
N PHE A 90 -8.38 0.28 5.15
CA PHE A 90 -9.17 0.56 3.93
C PHE A 90 -8.27 0.97 2.76
N VAL A 91 -7.25 1.80 3.02
CA VAL A 91 -6.26 2.17 2.00
C VAL A 91 -5.51 0.94 1.51
N PHE A 92 -5.03 0.06 2.40
CA PHE A 92 -4.35 -1.17 1.98
C PHE A 92 -5.27 -2.13 1.22
N ALA A 93 -6.53 -2.27 1.62
CA ALA A 93 -7.49 -3.09 0.88
C ALA A 93 -7.71 -2.54 -0.53
N ALA A 94 -7.92 -1.23 -0.66
CA ALA A 94 -8.10 -0.56 -1.95
C ALA A 94 -6.86 -0.70 -2.85
N MET A 95 -5.66 -0.54 -2.28
CA MET A 95 -4.39 -0.73 -2.99
C MET A 95 -4.25 -2.17 -3.47
N GLY A 96 -4.53 -3.17 -2.63
CA GLY A 96 -4.49 -4.57 -3.01
C GLY A 96 -5.39 -4.89 -4.21
N ILE A 97 -6.60 -4.35 -4.24
CA ILE A 97 -7.53 -4.51 -5.37
C ILE A 97 -6.98 -3.81 -6.62
N PHE A 98 -6.57 -2.55 -6.51
CA PHE A 98 -6.13 -1.73 -7.63
C PHE A 98 -4.91 -2.34 -8.36
N LEU A 99 -3.99 -2.94 -7.63
CA LEU A 99 -2.78 -3.56 -8.18
C LEU A 99 -3.05 -4.78 -9.08
N THR A 100 -4.25 -5.38 -9.00
CA THR A 100 -4.61 -6.54 -9.84
C THR A 100 -5.15 -6.14 -11.22
N ILE A 101 -5.62 -4.89 -11.37
CA ILE A 101 -6.28 -4.36 -12.58
C ILE A 101 -5.47 -4.57 -13.87
N PRO A 102 -4.17 -4.23 -13.98
CA PRO A 102 -3.45 -4.37 -15.26
C PRO A 102 -3.37 -5.84 -15.72
N ALA A 103 -3.23 -6.78 -14.78
CA ALA A 103 -3.20 -8.20 -15.11
C ALA A 103 -4.58 -8.68 -15.59
N GLN A 104 -5.65 -8.29 -14.91
CA GLN A 104 -7.02 -8.60 -15.34
C GLN A 104 -7.31 -8.04 -16.74
N MET A 105 -6.86 -6.82 -17.03
CA MET A 105 -7.03 -6.20 -18.34
C MET A 105 -6.28 -6.97 -19.44
N PHE A 106 -5.07 -7.46 -19.16
CA PHE A 106 -4.32 -8.29 -20.09
C PHE A 106 -5.02 -9.63 -20.37
N TYR A 107 -5.50 -10.33 -19.32
CA TYR A 107 -6.23 -11.59 -19.51
C TYR A 107 -7.54 -11.41 -20.27
N PHE A 108 -8.25 -10.31 -20.01
CA PHE A 108 -9.46 -9.99 -20.76
C PHE A 108 -9.17 -9.74 -22.25
N ALA A 109 -8.08 -9.04 -22.56
CA ALA A 109 -7.65 -8.83 -23.94
C ALA A 109 -7.24 -10.15 -24.63
N ASP A 110 -6.51 -11.03 -23.93
CA ASP A 110 -6.12 -12.35 -24.42
C ASP A 110 -7.36 -13.24 -24.70
N PHE A 111 -8.32 -13.25 -23.77
CA PHE A 111 -9.59 -13.97 -23.93
C PHE A 111 -10.37 -13.51 -25.16
N CYS A 112 -10.50 -12.19 -25.36
CA CYS A 112 -11.18 -11.62 -26.52
C CYS A 112 -10.44 -11.85 -27.84
N SER A 113 -9.11 -11.94 -27.80
CA SER A 113 -8.26 -12.09 -28.98
C SER A 113 -8.33 -13.50 -29.59
N GLY A 114 -8.64 -14.52 -28.78
CA GLY A 114 -8.77 -15.91 -29.25
C GLY A 114 -7.48 -16.51 -29.82
N THR A 115 -6.37 -15.80 -29.68
CA THR A 115 -5.04 -16.23 -30.11
C THR A 115 -4.34 -16.85 -28.91
N LYS A 116 -3.77 -18.05 -29.07
CA LYS A 116 -3.04 -18.72 -27.99
C LYS A 116 -1.67 -18.05 -27.81
N PHE A 117 -1.64 -16.87 -27.21
CA PHE A 117 -0.44 -16.05 -27.05
C PHE A 117 0.68 -16.80 -26.36
N ASP A 118 0.32 -17.58 -25.34
CA ASP A 118 1.27 -18.41 -24.60
C ASP A 118 2.06 -19.36 -25.50
N GLN A 119 1.40 -19.94 -26.49
CA GLN A 119 2.05 -20.86 -27.44
C GLN A 119 3.03 -20.14 -28.35
N LEU A 120 2.74 -18.89 -28.70
CA LEU A 120 3.60 -18.05 -29.54
C LEU A 120 4.87 -17.63 -28.78
N LEU A 121 4.75 -17.28 -27.50
CA LEU A 121 5.89 -16.94 -26.66
C LEU A 121 6.77 -18.17 -26.34
N MET A 122 6.16 -19.31 -25.99
CA MET A 122 6.92 -20.55 -25.75
C MET A 122 7.66 -21.02 -27.00
N SER A 123 7.09 -20.84 -28.19
CA SER A 123 7.79 -21.15 -29.44
C SER A 123 8.93 -20.17 -29.75
N GLY A 124 8.96 -18.99 -29.11
CA GLY A 124 9.92 -17.93 -29.34
C GLY A 124 11.19 -18.02 -28.49
N GLU A 125 11.13 -18.70 -27.36
CA GLU A 125 12.19 -18.72 -26.35
C GLU A 125 13.54 -19.26 -26.86
N ASN A 126 13.50 -20.30 -27.70
CA ASN A 126 14.70 -20.93 -28.25
C ASN A 126 15.20 -20.27 -29.56
N LEU A 127 14.62 -19.12 -29.94
CA LEU A 127 14.93 -18.44 -31.19
C LEU A 127 15.68 -17.15 -30.94
N ASN A 128 16.65 -16.85 -31.82
CA ASN A 128 17.22 -15.50 -31.89
C ASN A 128 16.11 -14.49 -32.14
N PHE A 129 16.24 -13.31 -31.54
CA PHE A 129 15.25 -12.22 -31.61
C PHE A 129 14.80 -11.90 -33.04
N GLU A 130 15.72 -11.90 -34.01
CA GLU A 130 15.41 -11.68 -35.43
C GLU A 130 14.52 -12.79 -36.03
N LYS A 131 14.80 -14.05 -35.70
CA LYS A 131 13.98 -15.21 -36.14
C LYS A 131 12.61 -15.20 -35.46
N PHE A 132 12.55 -14.76 -34.20
CA PHE A 132 11.31 -14.57 -33.48
C PHE A 132 10.45 -13.48 -34.12
N LEU A 133 11.01 -12.28 -34.35
CA LEU A 133 10.30 -11.18 -35.01
C LEU A 133 9.77 -11.56 -36.39
N ASN A 134 10.53 -12.31 -37.19
CA ASN A 134 10.07 -12.78 -38.49
C ASN A 134 8.89 -13.77 -38.37
N ARG A 135 8.86 -14.64 -37.35
CA ARG A 135 7.73 -15.53 -37.08
C ARG A 135 6.50 -14.78 -36.56
N VAL A 136 6.71 -13.83 -35.65
CA VAL A 136 5.64 -12.95 -35.14
C VAL A 136 5.05 -12.14 -36.30
N SER A 137 5.88 -11.48 -37.11
CA SER A 137 5.44 -10.74 -38.30
C SER A 137 4.64 -11.61 -39.26
N LYS A 138 5.08 -12.85 -39.54
CA LYS A 138 4.36 -13.79 -40.41
C LYS A 138 3.00 -14.20 -39.84
N ARG A 139 2.93 -14.56 -38.56
CA ARG A 139 1.68 -14.97 -37.87
C ARG A 139 0.73 -13.79 -37.69
N THR A 140 1.27 -12.61 -37.38
CA THR A 140 0.52 -11.35 -37.35
C THR A 140 -0.01 -11.05 -38.75
N ARG A 141 0.73 -11.26 -39.84
CA ARG A 141 0.21 -11.02 -41.20
C ARG A 141 -0.99 -11.88 -41.57
N GLU A 142 -1.07 -13.11 -41.04
CA GLU A 142 -2.21 -14.01 -41.23
C GLU A 142 -3.46 -13.56 -40.43
N ASN A 143 -3.27 -12.98 -39.24
CA ASN A 143 -4.32 -12.46 -38.35
C ASN A 143 -4.02 -11.01 -37.88
N ALA A 144 -3.93 -10.08 -38.83
CA ALA A 144 -3.32 -8.75 -38.63
C ALA A 144 -3.98 -7.90 -37.54
N PHE A 145 -5.30 -7.99 -37.42
CA PHE A 145 -6.05 -7.20 -36.45
C PHE A 145 -5.83 -7.65 -35.00
N SER A 146 -5.85 -8.97 -34.76
CA SER A 146 -5.74 -9.55 -33.41
C SER A 146 -4.30 -9.63 -32.91
N GLY A 147 -3.32 -9.92 -33.77
CA GLY A 147 -1.91 -10.05 -33.38
C GLY A 147 -1.26 -8.73 -32.97
N SER A 148 -1.50 -7.65 -33.71
CA SER A 148 -0.95 -6.32 -33.41
C SER A 148 -1.52 -5.75 -32.11
N LEU A 149 -2.84 -5.88 -31.92
CA LEU A 149 -3.56 -5.44 -30.74
C LEU A 149 -3.09 -6.17 -29.47
N MET A 150 -2.84 -7.48 -29.55
CA MET A 150 -2.36 -8.25 -28.41
C MET A 150 -0.92 -7.88 -27.99
N LEU A 151 -0.03 -7.61 -28.95
CA LEU A 151 1.33 -7.14 -28.64
C LEU A 151 1.31 -5.75 -27.97
N PHE A 152 0.39 -4.87 -28.40
CA PHE A 152 0.17 -3.58 -27.77
C PHE A 152 -0.27 -3.76 -26.30
N PHE A 153 -1.30 -4.57 -26.05
CA PHE A 153 -1.78 -4.84 -24.68
C PHE A 153 -0.71 -5.50 -23.79
N TYR A 154 0.11 -6.40 -24.34
CA TYR A 154 1.22 -7.00 -23.62
C TYR A 154 2.29 -5.97 -23.22
N THR A 155 2.69 -5.10 -24.15
CA THR A 155 3.68 -4.05 -23.87
C THR A 155 3.12 -3.04 -22.87
N PHE A 156 1.85 -2.66 -23.03
CA PHE A 156 1.14 -1.78 -22.10
C PHE A 156 1.07 -2.38 -20.68
N TYR A 157 0.76 -3.67 -20.56
CA TYR A 157 0.74 -4.40 -19.30
C TYR A 157 2.11 -4.33 -18.58
N LYS A 158 3.19 -4.62 -19.31
CA LYS A 158 4.56 -4.56 -18.76
C LYS A 158 4.92 -3.16 -18.27
N VAL A 159 4.65 -2.12 -19.07
CA VAL A 159 4.92 -0.73 -18.71
C VAL A 159 4.09 -0.31 -17.48
N SER A 160 2.83 -0.74 -17.42
CA SER A 160 1.94 -0.46 -16.29
C SER A 160 2.44 -1.11 -15.00
N ASN A 161 2.95 -2.35 -15.05
CA ASN A 161 3.54 -3.01 -13.88
C ASN A 161 4.76 -2.26 -13.34
N ILE A 162 5.61 -1.72 -14.21
CA ILE A 162 6.77 -0.91 -13.80
C ILE A 162 6.30 0.40 -13.18
N LEU A 163 5.33 1.08 -13.81
CA LEU A 163 4.75 2.32 -13.30
C LEU A 163 4.15 2.10 -11.91
N ILE A 164 3.43 1.00 -11.70
CA ILE A 164 2.84 0.62 -10.42
C ILE A 164 3.91 0.46 -9.34
N ILE A 165 5.03 -0.21 -9.65
CA ILE A 165 6.14 -0.35 -8.69
C ILE A 165 6.70 1.02 -8.31
N CYS A 166 6.93 1.90 -9.29
CA CYS A 166 7.41 3.26 -9.03
C CYS A 166 6.42 4.06 -8.17
N ILE A 167 5.12 4.00 -8.47
CA ILE A 167 4.07 4.66 -7.71
C ILE A 167 4.04 4.12 -6.27
N GLN A 168 4.15 2.81 -6.10
CA GLN A 168 4.12 2.19 -4.77
C GLN A 168 5.31 2.60 -3.90
N LEU A 169 6.51 2.71 -4.49
CA LEU A 169 7.69 3.23 -3.81
C LEU A 169 7.50 4.68 -3.36
N CYS A 170 6.69 5.45 -4.08
CA CYS A 170 6.36 6.82 -3.70
C CYS A 170 5.30 6.96 -2.63
N ILE A 171 4.26 6.14 -2.70
CA ILE A 171 3.13 6.25 -1.79
C ILE A 171 3.46 5.62 -0.42
N ALA A 172 4.24 4.54 -0.37
CA ALA A 172 4.49 3.81 0.87
C ALA A 172 5.07 4.67 2.02
N PRO A 173 6.08 5.54 1.80
CA PRO A 173 6.60 6.40 2.85
C PRO A 173 5.59 7.44 3.31
N VAL A 174 4.79 8.00 2.38
CA VAL A 174 3.76 8.99 2.69
C VAL A 174 2.68 8.40 3.59
N ILE A 175 2.21 7.18 3.30
CA ILE A 175 1.25 6.47 4.14
C ILE A 175 1.81 6.23 5.54
N MET A 176 3.08 5.81 5.64
CA MET A 176 3.71 5.52 6.93
C MET A 176 3.90 6.77 7.78
N THR A 177 4.50 7.83 7.22
CA THR A 177 4.89 9.00 7.99
C THR A 177 3.75 10.01 8.15
N GLN A 178 2.66 9.82 7.40
CA GLN A 178 1.46 10.65 7.47
C GLN A 178 1.76 12.15 7.23
N GLN A 179 2.76 12.43 6.39
CA GLN A 179 3.22 13.77 6.02
C GLN A 179 2.63 14.21 4.69
N ASN A 180 2.50 15.51 4.46
CA ASN A 180 1.87 16.07 3.26
C ASN A 180 2.77 16.03 2.00
N GLY A 181 4.00 15.47 2.08
CA GLY A 181 4.92 15.40 0.94
C GLY A 181 5.79 14.14 0.90
N TYR A 182 6.05 13.65 -0.32
CA TYR A 182 6.94 12.50 -0.57
C TYR A 182 8.36 12.73 -0.02
N PHE A 183 8.95 13.90 -0.28
CA PHE A 183 10.32 14.18 0.15
C PHE A 183 10.44 14.27 1.67
N GLU A 184 9.42 14.88 2.31
CA GLU A 184 9.32 14.94 3.77
C GLU A 184 9.16 13.55 4.38
N ALA A 185 8.37 12.69 3.75
CA ALA A 185 8.22 11.30 4.17
C ALA A 185 9.55 10.53 4.12
N PHE A 186 10.32 10.65 3.03
CA PHE A 186 11.64 10.02 2.93
C PHE A 186 12.64 10.57 3.96
N ASN A 187 12.66 11.88 4.18
CA ASN A 187 13.50 12.47 5.21
C ASN A 187 13.09 11.98 6.60
N THR A 188 11.79 11.85 6.86
CA THR A 188 11.27 11.31 8.12
C THR A 188 11.69 9.86 8.32
N VAL A 189 11.62 9.01 7.28
CA VAL A 189 12.14 7.62 7.34
C VAL A 189 13.63 7.60 7.67
N LYS A 190 14.43 8.49 7.06
CA LYS A 190 15.85 8.63 7.40
C LYS A 190 16.06 9.06 8.86
N THR A 191 15.23 9.98 9.36
CA THR A 191 15.24 10.40 10.76
C THR A 191 14.80 9.27 11.70
N ILE A 192 13.92 8.36 11.29
CA ILE A 192 13.54 7.21 12.13
C ILE A 192 14.70 6.21 12.26
N ILE A 193 15.46 5.99 11.18
CA ILE A 193 16.56 5.01 11.18
C ILE A 193 17.81 5.54 11.89
N TYR A 194 18.13 6.82 11.73
CA TYR A 194 19.39 7.41 12.20
C TYR A 194 19.23 8.57 13.20
N GLY A 195 18.01 9.02 13.42
CA GLY A 195 17.72 10.23 14.18
C GLY A 195 17.38 9.97 15.65
N PRO A 196 17.05 11.06 16.37
CA PRO A 196 16.76 11.03 17.80
C PRO A 196 15.38 10.43 18.10
N ASP A 197 15.19 10.07 19.38
CA ASP A 197 13.95 9.49 19.89
C ASP A 197 12.69 10.31 19.54
N TRP A 198 11.55 9.63 19.52
CA TRP A 198 10.22 10.22 19.23
C TRP A 198 9.88 11.44 20.09
N LYS A 199 10.46 11.55 21.29
CA LYS A 199 10.26 12.68 22.21
C LYS A 199 10.78 13.99 21.62
N GLU A 200 11.90 13.95 20.91
CA GLU A 200 12.53 15.13 20.31
C GLU A 200 12.07 15.35 18.88
N SER A 201 11.96 14.26 18.11
CA SER A 201 11.57 14.33 16.70
C SER A 201 10.05 14.56 16.53
N GLY A 202 9.23 14.13 17.49
CA GLY A 202 7.78 14.16 17.39
C GLY A 202 7.20 13.21 16.35
N ILE A 203 8.00 12.25 15.88
CA ILE A 203 7.60 11.22 14.91
C ILE A 203 7.17 9.98 15.68
N PHE A 204 5.99 9.42 15.36
CA PHE A 204 5.37 8.29 16.07
C PHE A 204 5.40 8.40 17.62
N PRO A 205 4.78 9.45 18.17
CA PRO A 205 4.73 9.64 19.61
C PRO A 205 3.97 8.51 20.30
N ARG A 206 4.54 7.99 21.38
CA ARG A 206 3.90 6.93 22.19
C ARG A 206 2.85 7.47 23.16
N VAL A 207 2.91 8.77 23.42
CA VAL A 207 2.00 9.50 24.30
C VAL A 207 1.44 10.69 23.55
N THR A 208 0.12 10.82 23.49
CA THR A 208 -0.57 11.95 22.85
C THR A 208 -1.61 12.57 23.77
N THR A 209 -2.07 13.78 23.46
CA THR A 209 -3.06 14.52 24.25
C THR A 209 -4.28 14.89 23.42
N ASN A 210 -5.41 15.11 24.10
CA ASN A 210 -6.66 15.59 23.50
C ASN A 210 -6.96 17.02 23.96
N LYS A 211 -7.70 17.78 23.16
CA LYS A 211 -8.07 19.18 23.42
C LYS A 211 -9.07 19.32 24.57
N LYS A 212 -9.85 18.26 24.84
CA LYS A 212 -10.99 18.27 25.77
C LYS A 212 -10.71 17.61 27.12
N SER A 213 -9.72 16.72 27.19
CA SER A 213 -9.22 16.15 28.43
C SER A 213 -7.71 16.34 28.46
N SER A 214 -7.18 16.83 29.58
CA SER A 214 -5.75 16.90 29.87
C SER A 214 -5.12 15.50 30.05
N MET A 215 -5.57 14.51 29.27
CA MET A 215 -5.19 13.12 29.38
C MET A 215 -4.15 12.75 28.33
N CYS A 216 -3.04 12.22 28.83
CA CYS A 216 -2.07 11.47 28.07
C CYS A 216 -2.69 10.13 27.66
N ILE A 217 -2.61 9.81 26.38
CA ILE A 217 -3.09 8.59 25.76
C ILE A 217 -1.87 7.74 25.41
N THR A 218 -1.80 6.52 25.94
CA THR A 218 -0.70 5.59 25.62
C THR A 218 -1.21 4.53 24.64
N ASN A 219 -0.40 4.25 23.62
CA ASN A 219 -0.61 3.09 22.76
C ASN A 219 0.01 1.87 23.45
N LYS A 220 -0.67 0.72 23.46
CA LYS A 220 -0.22 -0.56 24.08
C LYS A 220 1.17 -1.08 23.65
N TRP A 221 1.79 -0.50 22.63
CA TRP A 221 3.15 -0.81 22.16
C TRP A 221 4.26 -0.15 23.00
N SER A 222 3.92 0.52 24.10
CA SER A 222 4.88 1.25 24.95
C SER A 222 5.41 0.46 26.15
N ASP A 223 4.94 -0.76 26.38
CA ASP A 223 5.39 -1.64 27.47
C ASP A 223 6.40 -2.69 26.98
#